data_AF-A0A7T1HLR6-F1
#
_entry.id   AF-A0A7T1HLR6-F1
#
_cell.length_a   1.000
_cell.length_b   1.000
_cell.length_c   1.000
_cell.angle_alpha   90.00
_cell.angle_beta   90.00
_cell.angle_gamma   90.00
#
_symmetry.space_group_name_H-M   'P 1'
#
loop_
_entity.id
_entity.type
_entity.pdbx_description
1 polymer ?
#
loop_
_entity_poly.entity_id
_entity_poly.type
_entity_poly.pdbx_seq_one_letter_code
_entity_poly.pdbx_strand_id
1 'polypeptide(L)'
;MATLSSAASPFCRPEEDPFLLLESTLRSVEEILLRRRGLPLRRTWIEQPYGEEEITLLEEEVIPAIRQCLARVDELDERLLAQQELMQRCELELQRQPLSVQKLQMV
;
A
#
# COMPACT_ATOMS: atom_id res chain seq x y z
N MET A 1 -0.53 -14.77 0.91
CA MET A 1 0.22 -13.96 1.92
C MET A 1 0.95 -12.89 1.14
N ALA A 2 0.46 -11.65 1.17
CA ALA A 2 1.18 -10.54 0.55
C ALA A 2 2.50 -10.37 1.29
N THR A 3 3.60 -10.49 0.57
CA THR A 3 4.93 -10.17 1.08
C THR A 3 4.99 -8.66 1.21
N LEU A 4 4.66 -8.13 2.39
CA LEU A 4 4.93 -6.75 2.73
C LEU A 4 6.42 -6.55 2.49
N SER A 5 6.76 -5.71 1.50
CA SER A 5 8.13 -5.37 1.19
C SER A 5 8.72 -4.69 2.42
N SER A 6 9.41 -5.47 3.26
CA SER A 6 10.21 -4.99 4.39
C SER A 6 11.50 -4.31 3.88
N ALA A 7 11.42 -3.57 2.76
CA ALA A 7 12.48 -2.66 2.40
C ALA A 7 12.40 -1.50 3.40
N ALA A 8 13.35 -1.44 4.33
CA ALA A 8 13.48 -0.31 5.24
C ALA A 8 13.59 0.97 4.39
N SER A 9 12.50 1.74 4.33
CA SER A 9 12.48 3.01 3.63
C SER A 9 13.57 3.90 4.22
N PRO A 10 14.41 4.55 3.41
CA PRO A 10 15.40 5.49 3.93
C PRO A 10 14.76 6.76 4.52
N PHE A 11 13.45 6.95 4.32
CA PHE A 11 12.72 8.17 4.71
C PHE A 11 12.03 8.07 6.07
N CYS A 12 11.69 6.87 6.54
CA CYS A 12 10.93 6.67 7.77
C CYS A 12 11.10 5.25 8.31
N ARG A 13 10.91 5.09 9.62
CA ARG A 13 10.86 3.74 10.23
C ARG A 13 9.59 3.02 9.75
N PRO A 14 9.55 1.68 9.72
CA PRO A 14 8.35 0.94 9.34
C PRO A 14 7.12 1.33 10.15
N GLU A 15 7.28 1.66 11.43
CA GLU A 15 6.18 2.09 12.30
C GLU A 15 5.66 3.50 11.98
N GLU A 16 6.42 4.28 11.21
CA GLU A 16 6.11 5.65 10.78
C GLU A 16 5.65 5.70 9.33
N ASP A 17 5.63 4.55 8.64
CA ASP A 17 5.15 4.48 7.26
C ASP A 17 3.64 4.78 7.22
N PRO A 18 3.22 5.80 6.46
CA PRO A 18 1.83 6.26 6.46
C PRO A 18 0.87 5.20 5.88
N PHE A 19 1.31 4.37 4.94
CA PHE A 19 0.48 3.35 4.31
C PHE A 19 0.33 2.12 5.22
N LEU A 20 1.40 1.72 5.91
CA LEU A 20 1.32 0.66 6.92
C LEU A 20 0.45 1.08 8.11
N LEU A 21 0.51 2.35 8.52
CA LEU A 21 -0.39 2.90 9.55
C LEU A 21 -1.86 2.88 9.09
N LEU A 22 -2.14 3.22 7.83
CA LEU A 22 -3.48 3.14 7.27
C LEU A 22 -4.00 1.70 7.20
N GLU A 23 -3.19 0.75 6.74
CA GLU A 23 -3.57 -0.67 6.66
C GLU A 23 -3.87 -1.26 8.04
N SER A 24 -2.99 -1.01 9.02
CA SER A 24 -3.17 -1.48 10.40
C SER A 24 -4.37 -0.84 11.07
N THR A 25 -4.63 0.46 10.83
CA THR A 25 -5.81 1.16 11.32
C THR A 25 -7.09 0.57 10.73
N LEU A 26 -7.14 0.38 9.40
CA LEU A 26 -8.27 -0.24 8.71
C LEU A 26 -8.62 -1.60 9.33
N ARG A 27 -7.63 -2.48 9.45
CA ARG A 27 -7.82 -3.83 10.01
C ARG A 27 -8.31 -3.78 11.46
N SER A 28 -7.74 -2.90 12.27
CA SER A 28 -8.13 -2.74 13.68
C SER A 28 -9.57 -2.26 13.81
N VAL A 29 -9.97 -1.29 12.98
CA VAL A 29 -11.32 -0.74 12.97
C VAL A 29 -12.33 -1.81 12.54
N GLU A 30 -12.07 -2.52 11.44
CA GLU A 30 -12.94 -3.61 10.97
C GLU A 30 -13.13 -4.70 12.02
N GLU A 31 -12.05 -5.09 12.70
CA GLU A 31 -12.10 -6.09 13.77
C GLU A 31 -12.92 -5.61 14.98
N ILE A 32 -12.77 -4.33 15.36
CA ILE A 32 -13.55 -3.72 16.45
C ILE A 32 -15.04 -3.73 16.11
N LEU A 33 -15.41 -3.27 14.91
CA LEU A 33 -16.80 -3.22 14.46
C LEU A 33 -17.43 -4.62 14.41
N LEU A 34 -16.69 -5.60 13.89
CA LEU A 34 -17.14 -6.99 13.86
C LEU A 34 -17.40 -7.54 15.25
N ARG A 35 -16.45 -7.35 16.19
CA ARG A 35 -16.55 -7.86 17.57
C ARG A 35 -17.62 -7.15 18.40
N ARG A 36 -17.91 -5.90 18.07
CA ARG A 36 -18.88 -5.05 18.78
C ARG A 36 -20.20 -4.90 18.05
N ARG A 37 -20.47 -5.73 17.03
CA ARG A 37 -21.72 -5.65 16.28
C ARG A 37 -22.93 -5.78 17.19
N GLY A 38 -23.83 -4.79 17.13
CA GLY A 38 -25.02 -4.72 18.00
C GLY A 38 -24.72 -4.35 19.46
N LEU A 39 -23.49 -3.96 19.78
CA LEU A 39 -23.09 -3.46 21.10
C LEU A 39 -22.55 -2.03 20.97
N PRO A 40 -22.75 -1.17 21.99
CA PRO A 40 -22.21 0.18 21.98
C PRO A 40 -20.68 0.15 21.99
N LEU A 41 -20.07 0.93 21.09
CA LEU A 41 -18.63 1.11 21.05
C LEU A 41 -18.23 2.24 22.02
N ARG A 42 -17.43 1.93 23.04
CA ARG A 42 -17.04 2.92 24.06
C ARG A 42 -15.90 3.82 23.58
N ARG A 43 -15.94 5.09 23.99
CA ARG A 43 -14.83 6.03 23.85
C ARG A 43 -13.87 5.89 25.02
N THR A 44 -12.61 6.23 24.80
CA THR A 44 -11.55 6.19 25.81
C THR A 44 -11.58 7.37 26.78
N TRP A 45 -12.10 8.52 26.34
CA TRP A 45 -12.00 9.79 27.09
C TRP A 45 -13.35 10.47 27.40
N ILE A 46 -14.47 9.86 27.00
CA ILE A 46 -15.83 10.40 27.16
C ILE A 46 -16.77 9.25 27.54
N GLU A 47 -17.75 9.51 28.39
CA GLU A 47 -18.68 8.48 28.87
C GLU A 47 -19.66 8.00 27.79
N GLN A 48 -20.03 8.88 26.85
CA GLN A 48 -20.97 8.57 25.77
C GLN A 48 -20.31 7.64 24.73
N PRO A 49 -20.91 6.47 24.41
CA PRO A 49 -20.43 5.62 23.33
C PRO A 49 -20.64 6.26 21.96
N TYR A 50 -19.99 5.71 20.93
CA TYR A 50 -20.26 6.07 19.55
C TYR A 50 -21.72 5.76 19.19
N GLY A 51 -22.36 6.70 18.50
CA GLY A 51 -23.73 6.56 18.01
C GLY A 51 -23.82 5.73 16.72
N GLU A 52 -25.03 5.32 16.36
CA GLU A 52 -25.28 4.55 15.12
C GLU A 52 -24.88 5.34 13.87
N GLU A 53 -25.14 6.65 13.83
CA GLU A 53 -24.73 7.52 12.72
C GLU A 53 -23.20 7.55 12.56
N GLU A 54 -22.46 7.68 13.67
CA GLU A 54 -20.99 7.74 13.64
C GLU A 54 -20.38 6.40 13.20
N ILE A 55 -20.98 5.28 13.63
CA ILE A 55 -20.60 3.95 13.18
C ILE A 55 -20.92 3.78 11.69
N THR A 56 -22.07 4.27 11.24
CA THR A 56 -22.46 4.21 9.82
C THR A 56 -21.49 5.01 8.95
N LEU A 57 -21.10 6.23 9.37
CA LEU A 57 -20.09 7.03 8.66
C LEU A 57 -18.74 6.30 8.56
N LEU A 58 -18.35 5.60 9.63
CA LEU A 58 -17.12 4.80 9.64
C LEU A 58 -17.18 3.65 8.64
N GLU A 59 -18.32 2.95 8.57
CA GLU A 59 -18.56 1.79 7.69
C GLU A 59 -18.75 2.19 6.21
N GLU A 60 -19.49 3.27 5.96
CA GLU A 60 -19.92 3.67 4.61
C GLU A 60 -19.00 4.70 3.96
N GLU A 61 -18.26 5.50 4.73
CA GLU A 61 -17.38 6.54 4.18
C GLU A 61 -15.90 6.26 4.45
N VAL A 62 -15.51 6.14 5.73
CA VAL A 62 -14.10 6.10 6.12
C VAL A 62 -13.40 4.82 5.68
N ILE A 63 -13.96 3.65 6.01
CA ILE A 63 -13.40 2.34 5.63
C ILE A 63 -13.25 2.24 4.09
N PRO A 64 -14.27 2.56 3.29
CA PRO A 64 -14.15 2.56 1.83
C PRO A 64 -13.07 3.52 1.30
N ALA A 65 -12.98 4.74 1.86
CA ALA A 65 -11.96 5.70 1.43
C ALA A 65 -10.53 5.19 1.69
N ILE A 66 -10.28 4.56 2.85
CA ILE A 66 -8.97 3.98 3.15
C ILE A 66 -8.66 2.82 2.19
N ARG A 67 -9.62 1.93 1.94
CA ARG A 67 -9.46 0.83 0.97
C ARG A 67 -9.14 1.33 -0.43
N GLN A 68 -9.83 2.37 -0.88
CA GLN A 68 -9.58 2.98 -2.20
C GLN A 68 -8.19 3.60 -2.28
N CYS A 69 -7.75 4.26 -1.20
CA CYS A 69 -6.40 4.82 -1.11
C CYS A 69 -5.34 3.72 -1.27
N LEU A 70 -5.44 2.64 -0.50
CA LEU A 70 -4.50 1.52 -0.55
C LEU A 70 -4.47 0.85 -1.93
N ALA A 71 -5.65 0.59 -2.52
CA ALA A 71 -5.73 0.02 -3.87
C ALA A 71 -5.07 0.91 -4.93
N ARG A 72 -5.16 2.24 -4.76
CA ARG A 72 -4.49 3.20 -5.65
C ARG A 72 -2.97 3.20 -5.47
N VAL A 73 -2.47 3.01 -4.25
CA VAL A 73 -1.04 2.87 -3.97
C VAL A 73 -0.51 1.62 -4.65
N ASP A 74 -1.20 0.47 -4.49
CA ASP A 74 -0.81 -0.79 -5.13
C ASP A 74 -0.74 -0.64 -6.67
N GLU A 75 -1.74 0.00 -7.29
CA GLU A 75 -1.73 0.28 -8.74
C GLU A 75 -0.51 1.11 -9.17
N LEU A 76 -0.15 2.12 -8.38
CA LEU A 76 1.00 2.98 -8.67
C LEU A 76 2.31 2.22 -8.53
N ASP A 77 2.44 1.39 -7.49
CA ASP A 77 3.63 0.56 -7.28
C ASP A 77 3.82 -0.44 -8.41
N GLU A 78 2.76 -1.13 -8.85
CA GLU A 78 2.82 -2.04 -10.00
C GLU A 78 3.28 -1.32 -11.28
N ARG A 79 2.74 -0.12 -11.53
CA ARG A 79 3.11 0.68 -12.69
C ARG A 79 4.56 1.15 -12.63
N LEU A 80 5.03 1.57 -11.46
CA LEU A 80 6.41 1.99 -11.24
C LEU A 80 7.38 0.82 -11.46
N LEU A 81 7.07 -0.35 -10.92
CA LEU A 81 7.85 -1.57 -11.12
C LEU A 81 7.93 -1.96 -12.61
N ALA A 82 6.79 -1.96 -13.31
CA ALA A 82 6.76 -2.26 -14.74
C ALA A 82 7.61 -1.28 -15.57
N GLN A 83 7.55 0.01 -15.25
CA GLN A 83 8.37 1.03 -15.92
C GLN A 83 9.86 0.82 -15.64
N GLN A 84 10.22 0.46 -14.41
CA GLN A 84 11.61 0.21 -14.02
C GLN A 84 12.16 -1.02 -14.74
N GLU A 85 11.40 -2.11 -14.85
CA GLU A 85 11.79 -3.31 -15.60
C GLU A 85 12.02 -3.00 -17.09
N LEU A 86 11.14 -2.20 -17.71
CA LEU A 86 11.29 -1.81 -19.11
C LEU A 86 12.58 -1.02 -19.34
N MET A 87 12.90 -0.08 -18.43
CA MET A 87 14.12 0.70 -18.49
C MET A 87 15.36 -0.19 -18.39
N GLN A 88 15.39 -1.11 -17.42
CA GLN A 88 16.49 -2.07 -17.25
C GLN A 88 16.66 -2.97 -18.49
N ARG A 89 15.58 -3.42 -19.11
CA ARG A 89 15.65 -4.21 -20.36
C ARG A 89 16.25 -3.39 -21.51
N CYS A 90 15.82 -2.16 -21.70
CA CYS A 90 16.37 -1.27 -22.73
C CYS A 90 17.87 -1.00 -22.51
N GLU A 91 18.28 -0.75 -21.26
CA GLU A 91 19.69 -0.56 -20.90
C GLU A 91 20.53 -1.81 -21.22
N LEU A 92 20.04 -3.00 -20.89
CA LEU A 92 20.71 -4.26 -21.22
C LEU A 92 20.83 -4.47 -22.74
N GLU A 93 19.80 -4.14 -23.52
CA GLU A 93 19.84 -4.22 -24.98
C GLU A 93 20.87 -3.26 -25.59
N LEU A 94 20.93 -2.02 -25.10
CA LEU A 94 21.93 -1.03 -25.48
C LEU A 94 23.36 -1.49 -25.14
N GLN A 95 23.56 -2.17 -24.01
CA GLN A 95 24.86 -2.75 -23.64
C GLN A 95 25.24 -3.97 -24.49
N ARG A 96 24.28 -4.68 -25.08
CA ARG A 96 24.54 -5.83 -25.97
C ARG A 96 24.92 -5.42 -27.39
N GLN A 97 24.41 -4.29 -27.89
CA GLN A 97 24.76 -3.78 -29.22
C GLN A 97 26.27 -3.52 -29.45
N PRO A 98 27.05 -2.90 -28.54
CA PRO A 98 28.48 -2.64 -28.78
C PRO A 98 29.33 -3.93 -28.91
N LEU A 99 28.91 -5.04 -28.29
CA LEU A 99 29.59 -6.34 -28.43
C LEU A 99 29.33 -7.02 -29.78
N SER A 100 28.18 -6.75 -30.40
CA SER A 100 27.79 -7.33 -31.69
C SER A 100 28.46 -6.62 -32.88
N VAL A 101 28.68 -5.31 -32.78
CA VAL A 101 29.35 -4.52 -33.84
C VAL A 101 30.86 -4.83 -33.89
N GLN A 102 31.51 -5.08 -32.75
CA GLN A 102 32.93 -5.49 -32.71
C GLN A 102 33.17 -6.90 -33.26
N LYS A 103 32.22 -7.83 -33.14
CA LYS A 103 32.34 -9.18 -33.72
C LYS A 103 32.16 -9.22 -35.23
N LEU A 104 31.45 -8.26 -35.82
CA LEU A 104 31.21 -8.19 -37.27
C LEU A 104 32.32 -7.45 -38.04
N GLN A 105 33.19 -6.69 -37.37
CA GLN A 105 34.37 -6.05 -37.99
C GLN A 105 35.62 -6.94 -38.00
N MET A 106 35.52 -8.16 -37.46
CA MET A 106 36.64 -9.09 -37.27
C MET A 106 36.49 -10.38 -38.11
N VAL A 107 35.80 -10.29 -39.26
CA VAL A 107 35.68 -11.36 -40.27
C VAL A 107 36.06 -10.80 -41.64
#